data_AF-A0A8C2JDU8-F1
#
_entry.id   AF-A0A8C2JDU8-F1
#
_cell.length_a   1.000
_cell.length_b   1.000
_cell.length_c   1.000
_cell.angle_alpha   90.00
_cell.angle_beta   90.00
_cell.angle_gamma   90.00
#
_symmetry.space_group_name_H-M   'P 1'
#
loop_
_entity.id
_entity.type
_entity.pdbx_description
1 polymer ?
#
loop_
_entity_poly.entity_id
_entity_poly.type
_entity_poly.pdbx_seq_one_letter_code
_entity_poly.pdbx_strand_id
1 'polypeptide(L)'
;MTSLHVLLLLCAFPLSNAEGRLREFKLINGEFSITHAVNECRTSYTDLATVYDQQDNIKLRTLLSNVTGNPSGWIGAQTGNCSKKWSNGDEVTYKKDFYMECEETCCAAMKSDGNWESLKCTETKHFMCYKQDVGRASYVLIPEQKTWFEAQLYCRENHTDLVSISNEEENQQVQNEGKKSINPFWTGLLQDKVEWSDGGQSAYRNYTERSGEGDYMRMLQDGGWKRSKDDVNLHILCYKSFIHVSPGKMSWEEALDYCNRNFFGLLRIESEDDQIETERELKRQNILESVWVGLRQSRLFGFWIWSNGLSVGNWTNWKEGSPPEHQVSQHCGALEKVKGQYKWCDKDCRSKFRVLCEGE
;
A
#
# COMPACT_ATOMS: atom_id res chain seq x y z
N MET A 1 57.14 0.39 2.97
CA MET A 1 55.93 -0.14 2.30
C MET A 1 55.49 -1.38 3.04
N THR A 2 54.57 -1.25 3.99
CA THR A 2 53.81 -2.38 4.57
C THR A 2 52.45 -1.85 4.98
N SER A 3 51.45 -2.59 4.56
CA SER A 3 50.06 -2.19 4.31
C SER A 3 49.24 -2.08 5.60
N LEU A 4 48.53 -0.97 5.79
CA LEU A 4 47.53 -0.80 6.85
C LEU A 4 46.21 -1.38 6.33
N HIS A 5 45.87 -2.59 6.74
CA HIS A 5 44.55 -3.18 6.45
C HIS A 5 43.52 -2.57 7.40
N VAL A 6 42.83 -1.53 6.93
CA VAL A 6 41.60 -1.06 7.56
C VAL A 6 40.52 -2.08 7.20
N LEU A 7 40.14 -2.92 8.17
CA LEU A 7 38.91 -3.70 8.09
C LEU A 7 37.72 -2.74 8.13
N LEU A 8 37.23 -2.36 6.94
CA LEU A 8 35.87 -1.88 6.76
C LEU A 8 34.95 -3.08 6.97
N LEU A 9 34.42 -3.21 8.19
CA LEU A 9 33.20 -3.98 8.45
C LEU A 9 32.05 -3.25 7.74
N LEU A 10 31.95 -3.48 6.43
CA LEU A 10 30.70 -3.30 5.69
C LEU A 10 29.75 -4.37 6.22
N CYS A 11 28.99 -4.03 7.26
CA CYS A 11 27.69 -4.66 7.45
C CYS A 11 26.84 -4.23 6.26
N ALA A 12 26.97 -4.97 5.16
CA ALA A 12 25.96 -5.06 4.13
C ALA A 12 24.75 -5.68 4.80
N PHE A 13 23.89 -4.82 5.38
CA PHE A 13 22.53 -5.22 5.62
C PHE A 13 21.97 -5.63 4.25
N PRO A 14 21.45 -6.86 4.09
CA PRO A 14 20.61 -7.11 2.94
C PRO A 14 19.49 -6.07 3.00
N LEU A 15 19.25 -5.40 1.86
CA LEU A 15 18.03 -4.66 1.62
C LEU A 15 16.87 -5.61 1.91
N SER A 16 16.37 -5.61 3.14
CA SER A 16 15.08 -6.20 3.45
C SER A 16 14.08 -5.30 2.76
N ASN A 17 13.41 -5.84 1.74
CA ASN A 17 12.12 -5.33 1.27
C ASN A 17 11.35 -4.85 2.48
N ALA A 18 10.92 -3.59 2.44
CA ALA A 18 10.32 -2.89 3.57
C ALA A 18 9.27 -3.80 4.20
N GLU A 19 9.60 -4.32 5.37
CA GLU A 19 8.59 -4.96 6.18
C GLU A 19 7.66 -3.84 6.61
N GLY A 20 6.34 -3.94 6.34
CA GLY A 20 5.39 -2.92 6.77
C GLY A 20 5.42 -2.72 8.29
N ARG A 21 6.26 -1.79 8.76
CA ARG A 21 6.57 -1.54 10.17
C ARG A 21 5.32 -1.17 10.97
N LEU A 22 4.35 -0.57 10.29
CA LEU A 22 3.12 -0.06 10.89
C LEU A 22 2.02 -1.13 11.03
N ARG A 23 2.29 -2.40 10.66
CA ARG A 23 1.33 -3.50 10.80
C ARG A 23 1.95 -4.75 11.40
N GLU A 24 1.23 -5.34 12.33
CA GLU A 24 1.53 -6.68 12.84
C GLU A 24 0.37 -7.64 12.59
N PHE A 25 0.67 -8.82 12.06
CA PHE A 25 -0.30 -9.88 11.83
C PHE A 25 -0.36 -10.83 13.03
N LYS A 26 -1.57 -11.24 13.40
CA LYS A 26 -1.81 -12.17 14.51
C LYS A 26 -2.69 -13.31 14.06
N LEU A 27 -2.31 -14.51 14.49
CA LEU A 27 -3.11 -15.73 14.32
C LEU A 27 -3.84 -16.03 15.63
N ILE A 28 -5.16 -16.12 15.56
CA ILE A 28 -5.98 -16.64 16.64
C ILE A 28 -6.29 -18.10 16.32
N ASN A 29 -5.72 -19.00 17.12
CA ASN A 29 -5.95 -20.43 17.00
C ASN A 29 -7.36 -20.77 17.47
N GLY A 30 -8.06 -21.59 16.70
CA GLY A 30 -9.38 -22.12 17.05
C GLY A 30 -10.28 -22.33 15.85
N GLU A 31 -11.53 -22.63 16.14
CA GLU A 31 -12.56 -23.04 15.20
C GLU A 31 -13.70 -22.01 15.24
N PHE A 32 -13.62 -20.99 14.38
CA PHE A 32 -14.55 -19.86 14.38
C PHE A 32 -15.22 -19.61 13.02
N SER A 33 -16.50 -19.27 13.05
CA SER A 33 -17.23 -18.76 11.89
C SER A 33 -16.71 -17.41 11.43
N ILE A 34 -16.98 -17.02 10.19
CA ILE A 34 -16.53 -15.73 9.65
C ILE A 34 -17.13 -14.54 10.41
N THR A 35 -18.40 -14.63 10.81
CA THR A 35 -19.07 -13.57 11.59
C THR A 35 -18.43 -13.40 12.97
N HIS A 36 -18.07 -14.52 13.62
CA HIS A 36 -17.33 -14.46 14.87
C HIS A 36 -15.94 -13.87 14.64
N ALA A 37 -15.24 -14.30 13.58
CA ALA A 37 -13.90 -13.86 13.26
C ALA A 37 -13.79 -12.33 13.09
N VAL A 38 -14.72 -11.72 12.35
CA VAL A 38 -14.78 -10.26 12.20
C VAL A 38 -14.95 -9.56 13.54
N ASN A 39 -15.89 -10.03 14.38
CA ASN A 39 -16.15 -9.43 15.68
C ASN A 39 -14.96 -9.59 16.64
N GLU A 40 -14.33 -10.76 16.66
CA GLU A 40 -13.15 -11.03 17.48
C GLU A 40 -11.98 -10.12 17.07
N CYS A 41 -11.68 -10.03 15.77
CA CYS A 41 -10.62 -9.12 15.30
C CYS A 41 -10.92 -7.67 15.63
N ARG A 42 -12.16 -7.19 15.50
CA ARG A 42 -12.51 -5.80 15.84
C ARG A 42 -12.55 -5.51 17.33
N THR A 43 -12.69 -6.54 18.17
CA THR A 43 -12.68 -6.39 19.63
C THR A 43 -11.26 -6.31 20.17
N SER A 44 -10.37 -7.14 19.66
CA SER A 44 -9.01 -7.33 20.20
C SER A 44 -7.89 -6.73 19.32
N TYR A 45 -8.20 -6.39 18.06
CA TYR A 45 -7.27 -5.93 17.02
C TYR A 45 -7.93 -4.85 16.14
N THR A 46 -7.42 -4.63 14.91
CA THR A 46 -8.02 -3.69 13.96
C THR A 46 -9.14 -4.35 13.16
N ASP A 47 -8.83 -5.39 12.39
CA ASP A 47 -9.80 -6.17 11.60
C ASP A 47 -9.14 -7.49 11.15
N LEU A 48 -9.85 -8.29 10.37
CA LEU A 48 -9.26 -9.39 9.61
C LEU A 48 -8.16 -8.89 8.68
N ALA A 49 -7.17 -9.74 8.42
CA ALA A 49 -5.98 -9.38 7.67
C ALA A 49 -6.31 -9.00 6.22
N THR A 50 -5.94 -7.77 5.85
CA THR A 50 -5.83 -7.33 4.46
C THR A 50 -4.41 -7.57 3.95
N VAL A 51 -4.30 -8.26 2.82
CA VAL A 51 -3.00 -8.68 2.25
C VAL A 51 -2.67 -7.78 1.07
N TYR A 52 -1.65 -6.94 1.20
CA TYR A 52 -1.33 -5.93 0.18
C TYR A 52 -0.33 -6.38 -0.87
N ASP A 53 0.51 -7.33 -0.52
CA ASP A 53 1.62 -7.80 -1.34
C ASP A 53 2.03 -9.22 -0.93
N GLN A 54 3.09 -9.70 -1.58
CA GLN A 54 3.65 -11.01 -1.32
C GLN A 54 4.29 -11.14 0.07
N GLN A 55 4.84 -10.06 0.64
CA GLN A 55 5.45 -10.09 1.97
C GLN A 55 4.39 -10.27 3.05
N ASP A 56 3.28 -9.53 2.97
CA ASP A 56 2.11 -9.74 3.83
C ASP A 56 1.64 -11.21 3.74
N ASN A 57 1.55 -11.75 2.52
CA ASN A 57 1.13 -13.13 2.30
C ASN A 57 2.10 -14.14 2.91
N ILE A 58 3.42 -13.91 2.77
CA ILE A 58 4.47 -14.76 3.35
C ILE A 58 4.40 -14.73 4.88
N LYS A 59 4.19 -13.58 5.50
CA LYS A 59 4.04 -13.46 6.97
C LYS A 59 2.86 -14.27 7.48
N LEU A 60 1.69 -14.09 6.87
CA LEU A 60 0.47 -14.81 7.25
C LEU A 60 0.60 -16.33 7.05
N ARG A 61 1.19 -16.76 5.92
CA ARG A 61 1.54 -18.16 5.66
C ARG A 61 2.47 -18.71 6.74
N THR A 62 3.46 -17.93 7.16
CA THR A 62 4.42 -18.34 8.20
C THR A 62 3.71 -18.54 9.54
N LEU A 63 2.77 -17.65 9.91
CA LEU A 63 1.95 -17.83 11.11
C LEU A 63 1.16 -19.16 11.06
N LEU A 64 0.52 -19.48 9.94
CA LEU A 64 -0.21 -20.74 9.77
C LEU A 64 0.71 -21.97 9.77
N SER A 65 1.92 -21.86 9.22
CA SER A 65 2.86 -22.99 9.16
C SER A 65 3.29 -23.51 10.55
N ASN A 66 3.19 -22.67 11.58
CA ASN A 66 3.49 -23.04 12.96
C ASN A 66 2.37 -23.86 13.64
N VAL A 67 1.22 -24.03 12.98
CA VAL A 67 0.10 -24.82 13.49
C VAL A 67 0.12 -26.22 12.91
N THR A 68 -0.06 -27.23 13.77
CA THR A 68 -0.12 -28.63 13.38
C THR A 68 -1.42 -28.96 12.65
N GLY A 69 -1.35 -29.74 11.56
CA GLY A 69 -2.50 -30.16 10.77
C GLY A 69 -2.52 -29.48 9.40
N ASN A 70 -3.71 -29.22 8.85
CA ASN A 70 -3.89 -28.41 7.64
C ASN A 70 -4.60 -27.08 8.00
N PRO A 71 -3.92 -26.18 8.73
CA PRO A 71 -4.50 -24.95 9.23
C PRO A 71 -4.86 -24.04 8.05
N SER A 72 -6.13 -23.63 8.01
CA SER A 72 -6.59 -22.53 7.15
C SER A 72 -7.13 -21.42 8.03
N GLY A 73 -6.98 -20.18 7.58
CA GLY A 73 -7.39 -19.00 8.34
C GLY A 73 -8.28 -18.07 7.54
N TRP A 74 -9.30 -17.51 8.18
CA TRP A 74 -10.08 -16.41 7.60
C TRP A 74 -9.21 -15.18 7.41
N ILE A 75 -9.29 -14.58 6.23
CA ILE A 75 -8.69 -13.28 5.90
C ILE A 75 -9.81 -12.29 5.55
N GLY A 76 -9.49 -11.00 5.49
CA GLY A 76 -10.51 -9.94 5.34
C GLY A 76 -11.15 -9.87 3.95
N ALA A 77 -10.77 -10.73 3.00
CA ALA A 77 -11.29 -10.66 1.64
C ALA A 77 -12.63 -11.40 1.49
N GLN A 78 -13.57 -10.76 0.81
CA GLN A 78 -14.83 -11.35 0.39
C GLN A 78 -15.27 -10.87 -0.99
N THR A 79 -16.21 -11.58 -1.61
CA THR A 79 -16.87 -11.20 -2.85
C THR A 79 -17.96 -10.15 -2.54
N GLY A 80 -17.86 -8.98 -3.15
CA GLY A 80 -18.80 -7.88 -3.03
C GLY A 80 -19.18 -7.27 -4.38
N ASN A 81 -19.42 -5.96 -4.40
CA ASN A 81 -19.78 -5.24 -5.62
C ASN A 81 -18.55 -4.88 -6.44
N CYS A 82 -18.70 -4.90 -7.77
CA CYS A 82 -17.60 -4.53 -8.65
C CYS A 82 -17.21 -3.05 -8.47
N SER A 83 -15.95 -2.81 -8.13
CA SER A 83 -15.38 -1.47 -7.99
C SER A 83 -14.12 -1.34 -8.84
N LYS A 84 -13.90 -0.14 -9.41
CA LYS A 84 -12.69 0.16 -10.19
C LYS A 84 -11.63 0.72 -9.26
N LYS A 85 -10.42 0.17 -9.30
CA LYS A 85 -9.28 0.65 -8.53
C LYS A 85 -7.98 0.48 -9.32
N TRP A 86 -7.01 1.35 -9.03
CA TRP A 86 -5.66 1.17 -9.52
C TRP A 86 -4.90 0.17 -8.64
N SER A 87 -3.93 -0.52 -9.21
CA SER A 87 -3.10 -1.53 -8.55
C SER A 87 -2.34 -0.96 -7.34
N ASN A 88 -1.96 0.32 -7.44
CA ASN A 88 -1.30 1.09 -6.39
C ASN A 88 -2.27 1.62 -5.29
N GLY A 89 -3.59 1.40 -5.43
CA GLY A 89 -4.60 1.84 -4.49
C GLY A 89 -5.19 3.24 -4.73
N ASP A 90 -4.80 3.91 -5.81
CA ASP A 90 -5.37 5.21 -6.17
C ASP A 90 -6.84 5.13 -6.60
N GLU A 91 -7.58 6.20 -6.33
CA GLU A 91 -8.92 6.39 -6.87
C GLU A 91 -8.88 6.56 -8.40
N VAL A 92 -9.85 5.97 -9.09
CA VAL A 92 -9.93 6.07 -10.55
C VAL A 92 -10.64 7.35 -10.95
N THR A 93 -9.88 8.42 -11.12
CA THR A 93 -10.36 9.77 -11.47
C THR A 93 -10.47 10.01 -12.98
N TYR A 94 -9.62 9.37 -13.78
CA TYR A 94 -9.60 9.47 -15.24
C TYR A 94 -9.94 8.12 -15.88
N LYS A 95 -10.78 8.15 -16.91
CA LYS A 95 -11.25 6.98 -17.66
C LYS A 95 -11.40 7.39 -19.12
N LYS A 96 -10.83 6.60 -20.02
CA LYS A 96 -11.15 6.68 -21.45
C LYS A 96 -12.47 5.96 -21.70
N ASP A 97 -13.26 6.35 -22.70
CA ASP A 97 -14.55 5.72 -22.97
C ASP A 97 -14.36 4.23 -23.35
N PHE A 98 -14.47 3.34 -22.36
CA PHE A 98 -14.45 1.90 -22.55
C PHE A 98 -15.48 1.21 -21.65
N TYR A 99 -16.16 0.22 -22.21
CA TYR A 99 -17.14 -0.57 -21.48
C TYR A 99 -16.45 -1.80 -20.88
N MET A 100 -16.77 -2.06 -19.62
CA MET A 100 -16.10 -3.05 -18.79
C MET A 100 -17.22 -3.85 -18.11
N GLU A 101 -17.62 -4.96 -18.73
CA GLU A 101 -18.65 -5.85 -18.15
C GLU A 101 -18.03 -6.62 -16.99
N CYS A 102 -18.74 -6.64 -15.87
CA CYS A 102 -18.28 -7.27 -14.64
C CYS A 102 -19.24 -8.38 -14.24
N GLU A 103 -19.06 -9.56 -14.85
CA GLU A 103 -19.57 -10.81 -14.28
C GLU A 103 -18.53 -11.43 -13.30
N GLU A 104 -17.24 -11.13 -13.51
CA GLU A 104 -16.06 -11.55 -12.73
C GLU A 104 -15.00 -10.42 -12.68
N THR A 105 -13.85 -10.67 -12.06
CA THR A 105 -12.71 -9.71 -12.02
C THR A 105 -12.13 -9.50 -13.43
N CYS A 106 -12.12 -8.25 -13.89
CA CYS A 106 -11.63 -7.85 -15.22
C CYS A 106 -10.50 -6.84 -15.11
N CYS A 107 -9.57 -6.86 -16.08
CA CYS A 107 -8.37 -6.05 -16.08
C CYS A 107 -8.30 -5.19 -17.33
N ALA A 108 -7.83 -3.95 -17.20
CA ALA A 108 -7.75 -3.03 -18.33
C ALA A 108 -6.38 -3.12 -19.02
N ALA A 109 -6.40 -3.30 -20.34
CA ALA A 109 -5.24 -3.20 -21.20
C ALA A 109 -5.34 -1.94 -22.08
N MET A 110 -4.19 -1.31 -22.34
CA MET A 110 -4.10 -0.19 -23.27
C MET A 110 -3.64 -0.68 -24.63
N LYS A 111 -4.34 -0.25 -25.68
CA LYS A 111 -3.97 -0.48 -27.08
C LYS A 111 -2.98 0.58 -27.58
N SER A 112 -2.33 0.32 -28.70
CA SER A 112 -1.39 1.27 -29.34
C SER A 112 -2.04 2.60 -29.77
N ASP A 113 -3.35 2.61 -30.00
CA ASP A 113 -4.15 3.81 -30.29
C ASP A 113 -4.45 4.67 -29.02
N GLY A 114 -4.04 4.20 -27.85
CA GLY A 114 -4.21 4.87 -26.56
C GLY A 114 -5.62 4.73 -25.97
N ASN A 115 -6.50 3.93 -26.59
CA ASN A 115 -7.78 3.51 -26.01
C ASN A 115 -7.59 2.29 -25.11
N TRP A 116 -8.48 2.13 -24.14
CA TRP A 116 -8.44 1.02 -23.19
C TRP A 116 -9.46 -0.05 -23.58
N GLU A 117 -9.18 -1.29 -23.19
CA GLU A 117 -10.08 -2.42 -23.36
C GLU A 117 -10.09 -3.30 -22.11
N SER A 118 -11.22 -3.98 -21.88
CA SER A 118 -11.40 -4.91 -20.78
C SER A 118 -11.08 -6.32 -21.22
N LEU A 119 -10.18 -7.00 -20.51
CA LEU A 119 -9.78 -8.36 -20.79
C LEU A 119 -9.83 -9.22 -19.51
N LYS A 120 -9.83 -10.55 -19.69
CA LYS A 120 -9.72 -11.48 -18.56
C LYS A 120 -8.34 -11.34 -17.93
N CYS A 121 -8.27 -11.14 -16.62
CA CYS A 121 -7.00 -10.97 -15.90
C CYS A 121 -6.05 -12.18 -16.00
N THR A 122 -6.58 -13.35 -16.38
CA THR A 122 -5.83 -14.59 -16.61
C THR A 122 -5.17 -14.67 -17.99
N GLU A 123 -5.45 -13.74 -18.90
CA GLU A 123 -4.72 -13.66 -20.16
C GLU A 123 -3.29 -13.18 -19.93
N THR A 124 -2.35 -13.72 -20.70
CA THR A 124 -0.97 -13.25 -20.68
C THR A 124 -0.78 -12.13 -21.70
N LYS A 125 -0.27 -10.98 -21.25
CA LYS A 125 0.04 -9.81 -22.11
C LYS A 125 1.38 -9.19 -21.70
N HIS A 126 1.95 -8.39 -22.60
CA HIS A 126 2.95 -7.39 -22.21
C HIS A 126 2.35 -6.46 -21.15
N PHE A 127 3.19 -5.77 -20.39
CA PHE A 127 2.71 -4.94 -19.29
C PHE A 127 3.57 -3.70 -19.09
N MET A 128 2.95 -2.64 -18.58
CA MET A 128 3.61 -1.36 -18.37
C MET A 128 3.82 -1.12 -16.87
N CYS A 129 5.09 -1.11 -16.46
CA CYS A 129 5.44 -0.66 -15.12
C CYS A 129 5.69 0.85 -15.13
N TYR A 130 5.48 1.48 -13.98
CA TYR A 130 6.04 2.80 -13.73
C TYR A 130 7.07 2.73 -12.62
N LYS A 131 8.00 3.68 -12.67
CA LYS A 131 8.90 4.00 -11.56
C LYS A 131 8.71 5.47 -11.22
N GLN A 132 8.38 5.75 -9.97
CA GLN A 132 8.25 7.11 -9.46
C GLN A 132 9.55 7.54 -8.79
N ASP A 133 10.25 8.50 -9.37
CA ASP A 133 11.43 9.14 -8.77
C ASP A 133 11.10 10.62 -8.54
N VAL A 134 11.18 11.12 -7.30
CA VAL A 134 11.11 12.56 -6.93
C VAL A 134 10.21 13.40 -7.86
N GLY A 135 8.90 13.15 -7.82
CA GLY A 135 7.90 13.91 -8.58
C GLY A 135 7.79 13.59 -10.09
N ARG A 136 8.62 12.69 -10.63
CA ARG A 136 8.58 12.27 -12.04
C ARG A 136 8.29 10.78 -12.17
N ALA A 137 7.18 10.46 -12.82
CA ALA A 137 6.91 9.10 -13.28
C ALA A 137 7.73 8.81 -14.55
N SER A 138 8.33 7.63 -14.60
CA SER A 138 8.87 7.05 -15.83
C SER A 138 8.13 5.76 -16.12
N TYR A 139 7.77 5.55 -17.38
CA TYR A 139 7.01 4.38 -17.83
C TYR A 139 7.94 3.48 -18.65
N VAL A 140 7.80 2.18 -18.46
CA VAL A 140 8.59 1.18 -19.19
C VAL A 140 7.72 0.01 -19.61
N LEU A 141 7.71 -0.29 -20.91
CA LEU A 141 7.02 -1.45 -21.44
C LEU A 141 7.89 -2.71 -21.26
N ILE A 142 7.34 -3.71 -20.59
CA ILE A 142 7.98 -5.01 -20.41
C ILE A 142 7.44 -5.98 -21.47
N PRO A 143 8.31 -6.57 -22.31
CA PRO A 143 7.91 -7.44 -23.42
C PRO A 143 7.57 -8.89 -22.99
N GLU A 144 7.78 -9.25 -21.72
CA GLU A 144 7.35 -10.54 -21.20
C GLU A 144 5.82 -10.61 -21.15
N GLN A 145 5.26 -11.77 -21.47
CA GLN A 145 3.82 -12.00 -21.36
C GLN A 145 3.50 -12.63 -20.01
N LYS A 146 2.70 -11.92 -19.21
CA LYS A 146 2.29 -12.35 -17.86
C LYS A 146 0.80 -12.13 -17.65
N THR A 147 0.19 -12.92 -16.78
CA THR A 147 -1.14 -12.60 -16.26
C THR A 147 -1.09 -11.25 -15.53
N TRP A 148 -2.24 -10.60 -15.34
CA TRP A 148 -2.26 -9.28 -14.72
C TRP A 148 -1.60 -9.28 -13.33
N PHE A 149 -1.85 -10.31 -12.52
CA PHE A 149 -1.28 -10.43 -11.17
C PHE A 149 0.24 -10.70 -11.19
N GLU A 150 0.71 -11.56 -12.09
CA GLU A 150 2.15 -11.80 -12.27
C GLU A 150 2.88 -10.55 -12.78
N ALA A 151 2.23 -9.77 -13.65
CA ALA A 151 2.75 -8.49 -14.12
C ALA A 151 2.86 -7.46 -12.98
N GLN A 152 1.82 -7.35 -12.14
CA GLN A 152 1.85 -6.50 -10.95
C GLN A 152 2.97 -6.89 -9.99
N LEU A 153 3.10 -8.19 -9.71
CA LEU A 153 4.17 -8.71 -8.86
C LEU A 153 5.55 -8.31 -9.42
N TYR A 154 5.78 -8.56 -10.72
CA TYR A 154 7.03 -8.18 -11.36
C TYR A 154 7.31 -6.68 -11.23
N CYS A 155 6.32 -5.82 -11.48
CA CYS A 155 6.52 -4.37 -11.37
C CYS A 155 6.85 -3.93 -9.95
N ARG A 156 6.29 -4.56 -8.92
CA ARG A 156 6.61 -4.24 -7.52
C ARG A 156 7.97 -4.75 -7.08
N GLU A 157 8.44 -5.85 -7.66
CA GLU A 157 9.77 -6.41 -7.37
C GLU A 157 10.90 -5.65 -8.09
N ASN A 158 10.63 -5.09 -9.27
CA ASN A 158 11.65 -4.52 -10.15
C ASN A 158 11.51 -3.00 -10.39
N HIS A 159 10.35 -2.43 -10.10
CA HIS A 159 9.97 -1.03 -10.33
C HIS A 159 9.12 -0.49 -9.15
N THR A 160 8.09 0.33 -9.40
CA THR A 160 7.12 0.76 -8.37
C THR A 160 5.84 -0.10 -8.42
N ASP A 161 5.05 0.00 -9.49
CA ASP A 161 3.85 -0.83 -9.70
C ASP A 161 3.47 -0.80 -11.21
N LEU A 162 2.39 -1.48 -11.61
CA LEU A 162 1.73 -1.26 -12.90
C LEU A 162 1.22 0.17 -13.02
N VAL A 163 1.24 0.71 -14.23
CA VAL A 163 0.90 2.12 -14.47
C VAL A 163 -0.51 2.51 -14.03
N SER A 164 -0.59 3.57 -13.22
CA SER A 164 -1.81 4.33 -12.96
C SER A 164 -1.87 5.59 -13.81
N ILE A 165 -3.08 5.97 -14.26
CA ILE A 165 -3.29 7.09 -15.18
C ILE A 165 -4.37 8.00 -14.61
N SER A 166 -3.98 9.23 -14.28
CA SER A 166 -4.82 10.20 -13.58
C SER A 166 -5.36 11.30 -14.50
N ASN A 167 -4.85 11.41 -15.74
CA ASN A 167 -5.24 12.43 -16.71
C ASN A 167 -4.85 12.05 -18.16
N GLU A 168 -5.30 12.83 -19.14
CA GLU A 168 -5.03 12.59 -20.57
C GLU A 168 -3.54 12.74 -20.93
N GLU A 169 -2.80 13.62 -20.25
CA GLU A 169 -1.37 13.80 -20.52
C GLU A 169 -0.58 12.55 -20.15
N GLU A 170 -0.82 12.00 -18.96
CA GLU A 170 -0.26 10.71 -18.54
C GLU A 170 -0.68 9.59 -19.50
N ASN A 171 -1.94 9.57 -19.95
CA ASN A 171 -2.40 8.59 -20.94
C ASN A 171 -1.57 8.64 -22.24
N GLN A 172 -1.24 9.84 -22.72
CA GLN A 172 -0.41 10.02 -23.91
C GLN A 172 1.04 9.62 -23.67
N GLN A 173 1.60 9.90 -22.49
CA GLN A 173 2.96 9.48 -22.13
C GLN A 173 3.09 7.96 -22.11
N VAL A 174 2.13 7.28 -21.48
CA VAL A 174 2.04 5.81 -21.43
C VAL A 174 1.84 5.22 -22.82
N GLN A 175 0.95 5.83 -23.62
CA GLN A 175 0.74 5.41 -25.00
C GLN A 175 2.03 5.51 -25.83
N ASN A 176 2.78 6.60 -25.70
CA ASN A 176 3.99 6.81 -26.49
C ASN A 176 5.06 5.75 -26.20
N GLU A 177 5.24 5.36 -24.95
CA GLU A 177 6.10 4.25 -24.56
C GLU A 177 5.53 2.91 -25.05
N GLY A 178 4.21 2.74 -24.96
CA GLY A 178 3.48 1.56 -25.42
C GLY A 178 3.54 1.28 -26.92
N LYS A 179 3.85 2.28 -27.76
CA LYS A 179 4.03 2.12 -29.23
C LYS A 179 5.15 1.15 -29.61
N LYS A 180 5.98 0.72 -28.66
CA LYS A 180 6.95 -0.36 -28.82
C LYS A 180 6.29 -1.73 -29.06
N SER A 181 4.98 -1.87 -28.79
CA SER A 181 4.18 -3.06 -29.05
C SER A 181 2.95 -2.72 -29.90
N ILE A 182 2.64 -3.58 -30.85
CA ILE A 182 1.37 -3.54 -31.60
C ILE A 182 0.21 -4.17 -30.81
N ASN A 183 0.54 -5.04 -29.86
CA ASN A 183 -0.43 -5.73 -29.03
C ASN A 183 -0.77 -4.88 -27.79
N PRO A 184 -2.01 -5.00 -27.28
CA PRO A 184 -2.41 -4.40 -26.02
C PRO A 184 -1.53 -4.86 -24.85
N PHE A 185 -1.34 -3.98 -23.88
CA PHE A 185 -0.53 -4.25 -22.68
C PHE A 185 -1.27 -3.89 -21.40
N TRP A 186 -0.98 -4.62 -20.32
CA TRP A 186 -1.61 -4.38 -19.03
C TRP A 186 -1.32 -3.00 -18.47
N THR A 187 -2.36 -2.37 -17.93
CA THR A 187 -2.31 -1.22 -17.04
C THR A 187 -2.61 -1.65 -15.61
N GLY A 188 -2.40 -0.77 -14.63
CA GLY A 188 -2.75 -1.05 -13.23
C GLY A 188 -4.25 -1.03 -12.94
N LEU A 189 -5.12 -0.74 -13.92
CA LEU A 189 -6.56 -0.63 -13.66
C LEU A 189 -7.20 -2.01 -13.64
N LEU A 190 -7.84 -2.31 -12.51
CA LEU A 190 -8.68 -3.48 -12.35
C LEU A 190 -10.11 -3.09 -11.97
N GLN A 191 -11.07 -3.83 -12.48
CA GLN A 191 -12.43 -3.86 -11.97
C GLN A 191 -12.58 -5.12 -11.14
N ASP A 192 -12.66 -4.91 -9.84
CA ASP A 192 -12.52 -5.95 -8.84
C ASP A 192 -13.81 -6.16 -8.07
N LYS A 193 -14.13 -7.43 -7.87
CA LYS A 193 -15.26 -7.87 -7.07
C LYS A 193 -14.87 -8.16 -5.63
N VAL A 194 -13.59 -8.13 -5.29
CA VAL A 194 -13.12 -8.37 -3.92
C VAL A 194 -13.18 -7.09 -3.08
N GLU A 195 -13.88 -7.20 -1.97
CA GLU A 195 -13.96 -6.20 -0.90
C GLU A 195 -13.19 -6.71 0.33
N TRP A 196 -12.49 -5.80 0.99
CA TRP A 196 -11.76 -6.08 2.22
C TRP A 196 -12.56 -5.58 3.43
N SER A 197 -12.59 -6.37 4.50
CA SER A 197 -13.44 -6.12 5.69
C SER A 197 -13.13 -4.80 6.39
N ASP A 198 -11.89 -4.33 6.33
CA ASP A 198 -11.40 -3.05 6.84
C ASP A 198 -11.59 -1.87 5.86
N GLY A 199 -12.11 -2.12 4.65
CA GLY A 199 -12.21 -1.14 3.56
C GLY A 199 -10.94 -0.97 2.74
N GLY A 200 -9.95 -1.85 2.91
CA GLY A 200 -8.70 -1.87 2.18
C GLY A 200 -8.87 -1.97 0.65
N GLN A 201 -7.89 -1.47 -0.10
CA GLN A 201 -7.93 -1.38 -1.57
C GLN A 201 -6.92 -2.31 -2.27
N SER A 202 -6.38 -3.31 -1.57
CA SER A 202 -5.38 -4.22 -2.15
C SER A 202 -5.90 -4.94 -3.39
N ALA A 203 -5.09 -4.91 -4.45
CA ALA A 203 -5.26 -5.68 -5.68
C ALA A 203 -4.47 -7.02 -5.69
N TYR A 204 -3.66 -7.30 -4.67
CA TYR A 204 -2.85 -8.53 -4.61
C TYR A 204 -3.72 -9.78 -4.45
N ARG A 205 -3.56 -10.80 -5.30
CA ARG A 205 -4.30 -12.06 -5.22
C ARG A 205 -3.35 -13.24 -5.30
N ASN A 206 -3.56 -14.23 -4.44
CA ASN A 206 -2.83 -15.49 -4.47
C ASN A 206 -3.78 -16.69 -4.57
N TYR A 207 -4.72 -16.66 -5.53
CA TYR A 207 -5.72 -17.72 -5.68
C TYR A 207 -5.08 -19.07 -6.03
N THR A 208 -5.62 -20.14 -5.46
CA THR A 208 -5.31 -21.50 -5.91
C THR A 208 -6.03 -21.82 -7.24
N GLU A 209 -5.44 -22.69 -8.07
CA GLU A 209 -6.03 -23.13 -9.36
C GLU A 209 -7.41 -23.81 -9.19
N ARG A 210 -7.75 -24.26 -7.97
CA ARG A 210 -9.06 -24.81 -7.60
C ARG A 210 -9.84 -23.80 -6.75
N SER A 211 -9.91 -22.55 -7.21
CA SER A 211 -10.72 -21.52 -6.56
C SER A 211 -12.14 -22.06 -6.42
N GLY A 212 -12.52 -22.37 -5.17
CA GLY A 212 -13.84 -22.92 -4.87
C GLY A 212 -14.95 -21.94 -5.20
N GLU A 213 -16.17 -22.31 -4.86
CA GLU A 213 -17.29 -21.38 -4.92
C GLU A 213 -17.44 -20.68 -3.56
N GLY A 214 -18.06 -19.49 -3.54
CA GLY A 214 -18.45 -18.78 -2.31
C GLY A 214 -17.92 -17.36 -2.19
N ASP A 215 -18.39 -16.68 -1.15
CA ASP A 215 -18.18 -15.25 -0.98
C ASP A 215 -16.99 -14.95 -0.07
N TYR A 216 -16.67 -15.79 0.91
CA TYR A 216 -15.60 -15.52 1.87
C TYR A 216 -14.27 -16.12 1.43
N MET A 217 -13.16 -15.43 1.71
CA MET A 217 -11.82 -15.90 1.39
C MET A 217 -11.10 -16.45 2.62
N ARG A 218 -10.46 -17.61 2.45
CA ARG A 218 -9.53 -18.16 3.44
C ARG A 218 -8.15 -18.39 2.84
N MET A 219 -7.13 -18.23 3.68
CA MET A 219 -5.76 -18.58 3.36
C MET A 219 -5.48 -20.03 3.78
N LEU A 220 -4.80 -20.78 2.92
CA LEU A 220 -4.31 -22.13 3.16
C LEU A 220 -2.88 -22.09 3.72
N GLN A 221 -2.41 -23.20 4.28
CA GLN A 221 -1.07 -23.32 4.86
C GLN A 221 0.07 -23.08 3.85
N ASP A 222 -0.16 -23.31 2.55
CA ASP A 222 0.80 -23.00 1.47
C ASP A 222 0.79 -21.51 1.07
N GLY A 223 -0.08 -20.71 1.67
CA GLY A 223 -0.28 -19.28 1.40
C GLY A 223 -1.28 -19.01 0.27
N GLY A 224 -1.79 -20.05 -0.40
CA GLY A 224 -2.81 -19.95 -1.43
C GLY A 224 -4.17 -19.56 -0.86
N TRP A 225 -4.96 -18.83 -1.64
CA TRP A 225 -6.29 -18.37 -1.24
C TRP A 225 -7.37 -19.23 -1.88
N LYS A 226 -8.44 -19.48 -1.13
CA LYS A 226 -9.58 -20.26 -1.57
C LYS A 226 -10.88 -19.63 -1.12
N ARG A 227 -11.84 -19.51 -2.05
CA ARG A 227 -13.23 -19.13 -1.76
C ARG A 227 -13.93 -20.22 -0.93
N SER A 228 -14.79 -19.82 -0.01
CA SER A 228 -15.59 -20.69 0.84
C SER A 228 -17.06 -20.27 0.82
N LYS A 229 -17.95 -21.20 0.44
CA LYS A 229 -19.40 -21.08 0.64
C LYS A 229 -19.81 -21.41 2.06
N ASP A 230 -19.10 -22.35 2.65
CA ASP A 230 -19.44 -22.89 3.96
C ASP A 230 -18.87 -21.95 5.03
N ASP A 231 -19.71 -21.60 6.01
CA ASP A 231 -19.30 -20.95 7.25
C ASP A 231 -18.60 -21.97 8.16
N VAL A 232 -17.47 -22.48 7.67
CA VAL A 232 -16.66 -23.45 8.38
C VAL A 232 -15.86 -22.75 9.48
N ASN A 233 -15.76 -23.46 10.59
CA ASN A 233 -14.94 -23.03 11.69
C ASN A 233 -13.45 -23.11 11.31
N LEU A 234 -12.76 -21.97 11.32
CA LEU A 234 -11.34 -21.85 10.97
C LEU A 234 -10.59 -20.97 11.96
N HIS A 235 -9.27 -20.96 11.85
CA HIS A 235 -8.43 -19.98 12.52
C HIS A 235 -8.72 -18.58 11.98
N ILE A 236 -8.29 -17.56 12.72
CA ILE A 236 -8.53 -16.18 12.35
C ILE A 236 -7.19 -15.48 12.15
N LEU A 237 -7.00 -14.82 11.00
CA LEU A 237 -5.86 -13.96 10.76
C LEU A 237 -6.33 -12.51 10.91
N CYS A 238 -5.92 -11.87 12.00
CA CYS A 238 -6.17 -10.45 12.23
C CYS A 238 -4.90 -9.63 11.93
N TYR A 239 -5.06 -8.32 11.81
CA TYR A 239 -3.94 -7.39 11.88
C TYR A 239 -4.23 -6.24 12.86
N LYS A 240 -3.16 -5.64 13.36
CA LYS A 240 -3.21 -4.42 14.17
C LYS A 240 -2.38 -3.34 13.49
N SER A 241 -2.98 -2.17 13.29
CA SER A 241 -2.26 -0.96 12.90
C SER A 241 -1.61 -0.31 14.12
N PHE A 242 -0.38 0.17 13.96
CA PHE A 242 0.32 0.94 14.98
C PHE A 242 0.22 2.45 14.75
N ILE A 243 -0.76 2.92 13.97
CA ILE A 243 -0.96 4.35 13.76
C ILE A 243 -2.08 4.84 14.67
N HIS A 244 -1.78 5.81 15.52
CA HIS A 244 -2.77 6.48 16.37
C HIS A 244 -3.06 7.89 15.85
N VAL A 245 -4.35 8.22 15.67
CA VAL A 245 -4.81 9.56 15.31
C VAL A 245 -5.31 10.30 16.55
N SER A 246 -4.79 11.49 16.82
CA SER A 246 -5.22 12.27 17.98
C SER A 246 -6.71 12.66 17.93
N PRO A 247 -7.41 12.72 19.08
CA PRO A 247 -8.83 13.08 19.12
C PRO A 247 -9.07 14.55 18.74
N GLY A 248 -8.13 15.43 19.10
CA GLY A 248 -8.21 16.88 18.88
C GLY A 248 -7.03 17.43 18.08
N LYS A 249 -7.17 18.68 17.65
CA LYS A 249 -6.14 19.42 16.92
C LYS A 249 -5.18 20.11 17.89
N MET A 250 -3.90 20.19 17.51
CA MET A 250 -2.83 20.76 18.32
C MET A 250 -1.72 21.34 17.43
N SER A 251 -0.84 22.18 17.99
CA SER A 251 0.35 22.68 17.25
C SER A 251 1.40 21.59 17.18
N TRP A 252 2.38 21.71 16.28
CA TRP A 252 3.38 20.66 16.09
C TRP A 252 4.16 20.37 17.38
N GLU A 253 4.53 21.39 18.15
CA GLU A 253 5.20 21.20 19.44
C GLU A 253 4.31 20.51 20.50
N GLU A 254 3.00 20.80 20.52
CA GLU A 254 2.04 20.10 21.40
C GLU A 254 1.84 18.65 20.94
N ALA A 255 1.87 18.42 19.62
CA ALA A 255 1.78 17.11 18.99
C ALA A 255 2.96 16.21 19.36
N LEU A 256 4.17 16.78 19.32
CA LEU A 256 5.39 16.10 19.78
C LEU A 256 5.27 15.66 21.23
N ASP A 257 4.85 16.57 22.10
CA ASP A 257 4.69 16.30 23.52
C ASP A 257 3.59 15.25 23.79
N TYR A 258 2.45 15.36 23.10
CA TYR A 258 1.37 14.38 23.17
C TYR A 258 1.84 12.98 22.74
N CYS A 259 2.49 12.86 21.59
CA CYS A 259 2.92 11.55 21.11
C CYS A 259 4.03 10.95 21.99
N ASN A 260 5.02 11.73 22.43
CA ASN A 260 6.11 11.23 23.27
C ASN A 260 5.64 10.80 24.67
N ARG A 261 4.54 11.36 25.18
CA ARG A 261 3.98 10.98 26.49
C ARG A 261 3.14 9.72 26.46
N ASN A 262 2.50 9.43 25.33
CA ASN A 262 1.45 8.40 25.24
C ASN A 262 1.79 7.25 24.27
N PHE A 263 2.79 7.43 23.41
CA PHE A 263 3.15 6.53 22.31
C PHE A 263 4.68 6.52 22.10
N PHE A 264 5.19 5.78 21.12
CA PHE A 264 6.63 5.76 20.81
C PHE A 264 7.15 7.05 20.15
N GLY A 265 6.25 7.91 19.72
CA GLY A 265 6.56 9.24 19.22
C GLY A 265 5.66 9.64 18.07
N LEU A 266 5.99 10.76 17.44
CA LEU A 266 5.31 11.17 16.20
C LEU A 266 5.56 10.14 15.10
N LEU A 267 4.55 9.90 14.27
CA LEU A 267 4.63 8.94 13.17
C LEU A 267 5.74 9.30 12.19
N ARG A 268 6.59 8.31 11.91
CA ARG A 268 7.55 8.34 10.81
C ARG A 268 7.01 7.53 9.64
N ILE A 269 7.30 7.97 8.43
CA ILE A 269 6.88 7.30 7.21
C ILE A 269 8.15 7.08 6.38
N GLU A 270 8.74 5.91 6.49
CA GLU A 270 10.10 5.64 6.00
C GLU A 270 10.13 4.83 4.71
N SER A 271 8.96 4.32 4.30
CA SER A 271 8.78 3.45 3.14
C SER A 271 7.44 3.71 2.45
N GLU A 272 7.29 3.16 1.25
CA GLU A 272 6.01 3.13 0.56
C GLU A 272 4.94 2.39 1.36
N ASP A 273 5.28 1.28 2.03
CA ASP A 273 4.34 0.53 2.86
C ASP A 273 3.84 1.30 4.08
N ASP A 274 4.73 2.08 4.71
CA ASP A 274 4.36 2.98 5.80
C ASP A 274 3.35 4.03 5.31
N GLN A 275 3.56 4.56 4.10
CA GLN A 275 2.66 5.52 3.49
C GLN A 275 1.30 4.90 3.19
N ILE A 276 1.27 3.71 2.57
CA ILE A 276 0.00 3.06 2.23
C ILE A 276 -0.79 2.75 3.52
N GLU A 277 -0.13 2.29 4.59
CA GLU A 277 -0.80 2.07 5.88
C GLU A 277 -1.31 3.37 6.50
N THR A 278 -0.54 4.45 6.40
CA THR A 278 -0.97 5.78 6.86
C THR A 278 -2.20 6.28 6.13
N GLU A 279 -2.25 6.13 4.81
CA GLU A 279 -3.39 6.55 4.01
C GLU A 279 -4.66 5.77 4.33
N ARG A 280 -4.55 4.49 4.65
CA ARG A 280 -5.69 3.67 5.08
C ARG A 280 -6.27 4.18 6.39
N GLU A 281 -5.42 4.39 7.39
CA GLU A 281 -5.90 4.85 8.70
C GLU A 281 -6.58 6.23 8.57
N LEU A 282 -6.03 7.12 7.74
CA LEU A 282 -6.66 8.41 7.44
C LEU A 282 -8.00 8.28 6.70
N LYS A 283 -8.09 7.40 5.69
CA LYS A 283 -9.35 7.11 4.97
C LYS A 283 -10.40 6.49 5.90
N ARG A 284 -10.02 5.51 6.71
CA ARG A 284 -10.89 4.82 7.68
C ARG A 284 -11.50 5.77 8.70
N GLN A 285 -10.70 6.73 9.17
CA GLN A 285 -11.11 7.77 10.12
C GLN A 285 -11.75 9.00 9.43
N ASN A 286 -11.92 8.96 8.10
CA ASN A 286 -12.45 10.04 7.26
C ASN A 286 -11.75 11.39 7.48
N ILE A 287 -10.42 11.37 7.56
CA ILE A 287 -9.59 12.56 7.79
C ILE A 287 -9.32 13.27 6.45
N LEU A 288 -9.98 14.40 6.23
CA LEU A 288 -9.83 15.19 4.99
C LEU A 288 -8.86 16.38 5.13
N GLU A 289 -8.61 16.83 6.36
CA GLU A 289 -7.71 17.95 6.65
C GLU A 289 -6.25 17.54 6.77
N SER A 290 -5.35 18.52 6.81
CA SER A 290 -3.94 18.24 7.08
C SER A 290 -3.75 17.63 8.47
N VAL A 291 -2.77 16.74 8.58
CA VAL A 291 -2.39 16.09 9.84
C VAL A 291 -0.89 16.15 10.06
N TRP A 292 -0.48 16.33 11.32
CA TRP A 292 0.93 16.34 11.69
C TRP A 292 1.54 14.94 11.62
N VAL A 293 2.78 14.91 11.14
CA VAL A 293 3.69 13.75 11.20
C VAL A 293 5.00 14.16 11.87
N GLY A 294 5.87 13.20 12.14
CA GLY A 294 7.14 13.40 12.84
C GLY A 294 8.20 14.21 12.10
N LEU A 295 7.86 14.84 10.97
CA LEU A 295 8.81 15.50 10.10
C LEU A 295 8.98 16.98 10.47
N ARG A 296 10.22 17.47 10.57
CA ARG A 296 10.53 18.87 10.87
C ARG A 296 11.78 19.33 10.12
N GLN A 297 11.85 20.62 9.79
CA GLN A 297 13.04 21.22 9.22
C GLN A 297 13.93 21.85 10.29
N SER A 298 15.24 21.63 10.18
CA SER A 298 16.24 22.34 10.96
C SER A 298 16.24 23.83 10.61
N ARG A 299 15.97 24.69 11.58
CA ARG A 299 16.00 26.16 11.42
C ARG A 299 17.40 26.75 11.24
N LEU A 300 18.44 25.96 11.51
CA LEU A 300 19.84 26.38 11.36
C LEU A 300 20.43 25.92 10.04
N PHE A 301 20.10 24.69 9.62
CA PHE A 301 20.76 24.02 8.51
C PHE A 301 19.84 23.71 7.33
N GLY A 302 18.53 23.90 7.46
CA GLY A 302 17.56 23.71 6.37
C GLY A 302 17.25 22.27 5.99
N PHE A 303 17.96 21.27 6.52
CA PHE A 303 17.65 19.86 6.28
C PHE A 303 16.41 19.41 7.06
N TRP A 304 15.72 18.42 6.50
CA TRP A 304 14.56 17.78 7.13
C TRP A 304 14.98 16.55 7.94
N ILE A 305 14.35 16.35 9.08
CA ILE A 305 14.68 15.32 10.05
C ILE A 305 13.40 14.79 10.71
N TRP A 306 13.39 13.50 11.06
CA TRP A 306 12.36 12.93 11.89
C TRP A 306 12.51 13.41 13.35
N SER A 307 11.40 13.40 14.09
CA SER A 307 11.30 13.91 15.46
C SER A 307 12.24 13.21 16.44
N ASN A 308 12.63 11.97 16.14
CA ASN A 308 13.60 11.18 16.91
C ASN A 308 15.06 11.43 16.51
N GLY A 309 15.33 12.32 15.55
CA GLY A 309 16.67 12.66 15.09
C GLY A 309 17.19 11.83 13.91
N LEU A 310 16.41 10.89 13.37
CA LEU A 310 16.80 10.16 12.17
C LEU A 310 16.71 11.07 10.93
N SER A 311 17.70 10.97 10.05
CA SER A 311 17.67 11.63 8.75
C SER A 311 16.55 11.04 7.89
N VAL A 312 15.93 11.89 7.07
CA VAL A 312 15.01 11.43 6.03
C VAL A 312 15.77 10.54 5.04
N GLY A 313 15.26 9.34 4.77
CA GLY A 313 15.86 8.37 3.87
C GLY A 313 15.70 8.72 2.38
N ASN A 314 16.04 7.78 1.51
CA ASN A 314 15.95 7.95 0.06
C ASN A 314 14.50 8.03 -0.45
N TRP A 315 13.58 7.35 0.22
CA TRP A 315 12.17 7.37 -0.11
C TRP A 315 11.51 8.60 0.52
N THR A 316 10.80 9.39 -0.29
CA THR A 316 10.04 10.57 0.16
C THR A 316 8.78 10.74 -0.69
N ASN A 317 7.76 11.40 -0.13
CA ASN A 317 6.48 11.61 -0.81
C ASN A 317 6.03 13.08 -0.75
N TRP A 318 6.95 14.01 -1.04
CA TRP A 318 6.69 15.45 -1.05
C TRP A 318 5.69 15.85 -2.14
N LYS A 319 4.76 16.75 -1.80
CA LYS A 319 3.74 17.28 -2.71
C LYS A 319 4.32 17.91 -3.97
N GLU A 320 5.36 18.72 -3.82
CA GLU A 320 6.04 19.43 -4.92
C GLU A 320 7.21 18.61 -5.49
N GLY A 321 7.23 17.29 -5.24
CA GLY A 321 8.31 16.39 -5.62
C GLY A 321 9.57 16.51 -4.75
N SER A 322 9.82 17.67 -4.14
CA SER A 322 11.00 17.93 -3.31
C SER A 322 10.65 18.66 -2.01
N PRO A 323 11.49 18.56 -0.96
CA PRO A 323 11.30 19.31 0.27
C PRO A 323 11.41 20.82 0.04
N PRO A 324 10.61 21.65 0.74
CA PRO A 324 10.72 23.10 0.66
C PRO A 324 12.10 23.60 1.08
N GLU A 325 12.62 24.59 0.35
CA GLU A 325 13.86 25.27 0.72
C GLU A 325 13.71 26.04 2.04
N HIS A 326 14.81 26.15 2.79
CA HIS A 326 14.81 26.72 4.14
C HIS A 326 14.19 28.13 4.22
N GLN A 327 14.37 28.97 3.20
CA GLN A 327 13.92 30.37 3.20
C GLN A 327 12.40 30.53 3.05
N VAL A 328 11.75 29.55 2.41
CA VAL A 328 10.31 29.58 2.12
C VAL A 328 9.53 28.59 2.99
N SER A 329 10.23 27.76 3.74
CA SER A 329 9.59 26.71 4.52
C SER A 329 8.88 27.23 5.76
N GLN A 330 7.77 26.59 6.10
CA GLN A 330 7.03 26.74 7.35
C GLN A 330 7.51 25.77 8.45
N HIS A 331 8.56 25.00 8.17
CA HIS A 331 9.39 24.20 9.08
C HIS A 331 8.77 22.97 9.76
N CYS A 332 7.46 22.78 9.74
CA CYS A 332 6.80 21.61 10.34
C CYS A 332 6.08 20.76 9.29
N GLY A 333 6.36 19.47 9.26
CA GLY A 333 5.87 18.54 8.25
C GLY A 333 4.48 18.00 8.59
N ALA A 334 3.61 18.02 7.60
CA ALA A 334 2.25 17.49 7.66
C ALA A 334 1.96 16.63 6.42
N LEU A 335 0.90 15.85 6.49
CA LEU A 335 0.26 15.26 5.31
C LEU A 335 -0.89 16.16 4.86
N GLU A 336 -1.05 16.32 3.56
CA GLU A 336 -2.17 17.01 2.92
C GLU A 336 -2.76 16.13 1.80
N LYS A 337 -4.08 16.06 1.72
CA LYS A 337 -4.76 15.31 0.64
C LYS A 337 -4.72 16.13 -0.65
N VAL A 338 -4.00 15.64 -1.66
CA VAL A 338 -3.82 16.25 -2.98
C VAL A 338 -4.27 15.26 -4.04
N LYS A 339 -5.31 15.61 -4.81
CA LYS A 339 -5.89 14.75 -5.86
C LYS A 339 -6.20 13.31 -5.41
N GLY A 340 -6.62 13.14 -4.15
CA GLY A 340 -6.96 11.82 -3.59
C GLY A 340 -5.85 11.11 -2.80
N GLN A 341 -4.58 11.51 -2.98
CA GLN A 341 -3.41 10.96 -2.28
C GLN A 341 -2.96 11.84 -1.12
N TYR A 342 -2.32 11.29 -0.09
CA TYR A 342 -1.76 12.09 1.00
C TYR A 342 -0.28 12.36 0.71
N LYS A 343 0.09 13.64 0.55
CA LYS A 343 1.46 14.06 0.25
C LYS A 343 2.06 14.84 1.41
N TRP A 344 3.36 14.74 1.58
CA TRP A 344 4.10 15.51 2.58
C TRP A 344 4.15 16.98 2.15
N CYS A 345 3.88 17.87 3.09
CA CYS A 345 3.99 19.30 2.92
C CYS A 345 4.51 19.94 4.20
N ASP A 346 4.88 21.21 4.13
CA ASP A 346 5.18 22.00 5.29
C ASP A 346 4.01 22.93 5.66
N LYS A 347 3.85 23.17 6.96
CA LYS A 347 2.83 24.04 7.54
C LYS A 347 3.44 24.82 8.71
N ASP A 348 2.91 26.02 8.99
CA ASP A 348 3.33 26.81 10.15
C ASP A 348 3.10 25.96 11.40
N CYS A 349 4.17 25.72 12.15
CA CYS A 349 4.18 24.88 13.35
C CYS A 349 3.09 25.26 14.37
N ARG A 350 2.63 26.52 14.37
CA ARG A 350 1.56 27.02 15.26
C ARG A 350 0.15 26.67 14.78
N SER A 351 0.00 26.24 13.54
CA SER A 351 -1.28 25.74 12.99
C SER A 351 -1.79 24.58 13.83
N LYS A 352 -3.11 24.41 13.88
CA LYS A 352 -3.73 23.35 14.69
C LYS A 352 -4.26 22.25 13.78
N PHE A 353 -3.63 21.08 13.84
CA PHE A 353 -4.03 19.87 13.13
C PHE A 353 -4.08 18.68 14.08
N ARG A 354 -4.83 17.64 13.71
CA ARG A 354 -4.67 16.34 14.37
C ARG A 354 -3.28 15.79 14.08
N VAL A 355 -2.80 14.88 14.92
CA VAL A 355 -1.47 14.29 14.80
C VAL A 355 -1.53 12.78 14.67
N LEU A 356 -0.61 12.23 13.88
CA LEU A 356 -0.33 10.82 13.81
C LEU A 356 0.83 10.46 14.75
N CYS A 357 0.60 9.52 15.65
CA CYS A 357 1.62 8.93 16.51
C CYS A 357 1.90 7.48 16.10
N GLU A 358 3.13 7.04 16.31
CA GLU A 358 3.55 5.64 16.19
C GLU A 358 3.28 4.92 17.53
N GLY A 359 2.32 4.00 17.52
CA GLY A 359 1.94 3.16 18.65
C GLY A 359 2.88 1.99 18.88
N GLU A 360 2.60 1.26 19.97
CA GLU A 360 3.35 0.09 20.43
C GLU A 360 2.84 -1.25 19.87
#